data_AF-A0A565BHA8-F1
#
_entry.id   AF-A0A565BHA8-F1
#
_cell.length_a   1.000
_cell.length_b   1.000
_cell.length_c   1.000
_cell.angle_alpha   90.00
_cell.angle_beta   90.00
_cell.angle_gamma   90.00
#
_symmetry.space_group_name_H-M   'P 1'
#
loop_
_entity.id
_entity.type
_entity.pdbx_description
1 polymer ?
#
loop_
_entity_poly.entity_id
_entity_poly.type
_entity_poly.pdbx_seq_one_letter_code
_entity_poly.pdbx_strand_id
1 'polypeptide(L)'
;MAPSSSPLLLTSESGEKYANVKWEELGFALIPTDYMYVAKCRQGESFSQGKIVPYGDISISPCSPILNYGQGLFEGLKAYRTEDDRIRVFRPEQNALRMQTGAERLCMTAPSMEQFVEAVKQTVLANKKWVPPSGKGALYIRPLLIGSGAILGVAPAPEYTFLIYVSPVGDYHKVSSGLNLKVDHKYHRAHYGGTGGIKSCTNYSPVVKSLVEAKSSGFSDVLFLDAATGRNIEEVSTCNIFIVKGNIVSTPPTSGTILPGITRKSISELARDIGYQVQERDVSIDELLEAEEAFCTGTAVVVKAVETVTFHDKKVKYRTGEEALSTKLHSMLTSIQMGLVEDTKGWMGLFEGLKAYRTEDGQITLFRPDQNALPMQTGTERLCMTSPSVEQFIKAVKQTVLANKKWVPPPGKGTLYIRPLLIGSGAMLGLASAPEYTFLILPLENTTSSGLMNLKVKHHNYHRSHFGGTGGVVKSFLEAKSSSFSDVLFLDAATGKNIEELYTCNIFIVKGNIVSTPQILGTILPGITRKNISELARDIGYKVEERDISVDEMLEAKEVFYTGTATVVKAVETVTKREEALSTKLYTMLTDIQMGIVEDKKGWMVEVDGRDDLKRSLKSRKRKPMFLPLCMI
;
A
#
# COMPACT_ATOMS: atom_id res chain seq x y z
N MET A 1 -48.88 9.13 -5.88
CA MET A 1 -48.88 9.36 -4.42
C MET A 1 -47.65 8.66 -3.86
N ALA A 2 -46.61 9.45 -3.58
CA ALA A 2 -45.38 8.99 -2.93
C ALA A 2 -45.54 9.20 -1.41
N PRO A 3 -45.02 8.31 -0.56
CA PRO A 3 -45.06 8.52 0.88
C PRO A 3 -44.04 9.60 1.26
N SER A 4 -44.50 10.60 2.00
CA SER A 4 -43.70 11.71 2.53
C SER A 4 -42.69 11.21 3.56
N SER A 5 -41.41 11.26 3.23
CA SER A 5 -40.33 11.16 4.22
C SER A 5 -40.12 12.53 4.87
N SER A 6 -40.70 12.74 6.04
CA SER A 6 -40.38 13.89 6.89
C SER A 6 -38.89 13.85 7.27
N PRO A 7 -38.16 14.98 7.21
CA PRO A 7 -36.79 15.04 7.70
C PRO A 7 -36.82 14.90 9.23
N LEU A 8 -36.10 13.92 9.75
CA LEU A 8 -35.81 13.83 11.18
C LEU A 8 -35.04 15.10 11.57
N LEU A 9 -35.71 15.99 12.30
CA LEU A 9 -35.07 17.10 12.99
C LEU A 9 -33.98 16.52 13.91
N LEU A 10 -32.73 16.90 13.64
CA LEU A 10 -31.62 16.72 14.56
C LEU A 10 -31.80 17.67 15.75
N THR A 11 -32.46 17.19 16.81
CA THR A 11 -32.35 17.79 18.13
C THR A 11 -31.03 17.32 18.74
N SER A 12 -29.95 18.09 18.62
CA SER A 12 -28.78 17.90 19.49
C SER A 12 -29.02 18.63 20.81
N GLU A 13 -29.98 18.13 21.59
CA GLU A 13 -30.14 18.39 23.02
C GLU A 13 -30.15 17.03 23.73
N SER A 14 -28.98 16.52 24.10
CA SER A 14 -28.87 15.64 25.26
C SER A 14 -27.44 15.68 25.81
N GLY A 15 -27.31 16.00 27.10
CA GLY A 15 -26.07 15.90 27.87
C GLY A 15 -25.67 14.45 28.18
N GLU A 16 -25.77 13.55 27.21
CA GLU A 16 -25.45 12.14 27.40
C GLU A 16 -23.93 11.92 27.41
N LYS A 17 -23.45 11.36 28.53
CA LYS A 17 -22.03 11.04 28.76
C LYS A 17 -21.47 10.02 27.75
N TYR A 18 -22.32 9.14 27.21
CA TYR A 18 -21.95 8.04 26.32
C TYR A 18 -22.87 7.99 25.11
N ALA A 19 -22.35 7.53 23.97
CA ALA A 19 -23.16 7.21 22.80
C ALA A 19 -24.09 6.02 23.07
N ASN A 20 -25.25 5.98 22.41
CA ASN A 20 -26.19 4.87 22.50
C ASN A 20 -25.70 3.66 21.68
N VAL A 21 -24.78 2.88 22.27
CA VAL A 21 -24.15 1.71 21.67
C VAL A 21 -24.21 0.54 22.65
N LYS A 22 -24.42 -0.67 22.14
CA LYS A 22 -24.27 -1.90 22.92
C LYS A 22 -22.80 -2.26 23.09
N TRP A 23 -22.16 -1.68 24.09
CA TRP A 23 -20.70 -1.81 24.31
C TRP A 23 -20.20 -3.25 24.43
N GLU A 24 -21.02 -4.17 24.95
CA GLU A 24 -20.66 -5.58 25.12
C GLU A 24 -20.63 -6.38 23.81
N GLU A 25 -21.36 -5.93 22.80
CA GLU A 25 -21.49 -6.60 21.49
C GLU A 25 -20.51 -6.02 20.46
N LEU A 26 -19.60 -5.13 20.89
CA LEU A 26 -18.63 -4.51 19.99
C LEU A 26 -17.64 -5.54 19.45
N GLY A 27 -17.61 -5.66 18.13
CA GLY A 27 -16.52 -6.31 17.40
C GLY A 27 -15.44 -5.32 16.98
N PHE A 28 -14.67 -5.70 15.97
CA PHE A 28 -13.78 -4.81 15.24
C PHE A 28 -14.38 -4.48 13.87
N ALA A 29 -15.47 -3.74 13.91
CA ALA A 29 -16.15 -3.21 12.74
C ALA A 29 -16.09 -1.69 12.76
N LEU A 30 -16.17 -1.07 11.59
CA LEU A 30 -16.32 0.37 11.48
C LEU A 30 -17.69 0.76 12.02
N ILE A 31 -17.70 1.54 13.10
CA ILE A 31 -18.87 2.25 13.59
C ILE A 31 -18.54 3.74 13.38
N PRO A 32 -19.19 4.40 12.40
CA PRO A 32 -18.98 5.82 12.15
C PRO A 32 -19.23 6.63 13.42
N THR A 33 -18.26 7.47 13.79
CA THR A 33 -18.40 8.44 14.89
C THR A 33 -18.76 9.82 14.33
N ASP A 34 -18.93 10.81 15.18
CA ASP A 34 -19.45 12.12 14.77
C ASP A 34 -18.44 12.93 13.93
N TYR A 35 -17.15 12.88 14.28
CA TYR A 35 -16.14 13.75 13.72
C TYR A 35 -14.85 13.03 13.31
N MET A 36 -14.12 13.63 12.38
CA MET A 36 -12.76 13.27 11.98
C MET A 36 -11.88 14.52 11.89
N TYR A 37 -10.55 14.34 11.93
CA TYR A 37 -9.59 15.42 11.71
C TYR A 37 -9.04 15.38 10.29
N VAL A 38 -8.86 16.54 9.65
CA VAL A 38 -8.25 16.65 8.32
C VAL A 38 -7.28 17.82 8.27
N ALA A 39 -6.08 17.58 7.77
CA ALA A 39 -5.08 18.59 7.40
C ALA A 39 -4.51 18.30 6.01
N LYS A 40 -4.16 19.35 5.28
CA LYS A 40 -3.52 19.25 3.96
C LYS A 40 -2.18 19.97 3.97
N CYS A 41 -1.26 19.51 3.14
CA CYS A 41 0.05 20.09 3.00
C CYS A 41 0.54 19.94 1.56
N ARG A 42 1.13 20.98 0.97
CA ARG A 42 1.79 20.85 -0.34
C ARG A 42 3.18 20.23 -0.16
N GLN A 43 3.66 19.60 -1.21
CA GLN A 43 5.02 19.06 -1.22
C GLN A 43 6.05 20.16 -0.94
N GLY A 44 6.96 19.91 0.01
CA GLY A 44 8.00 20.86 0.42
C GLY A 44 7.56 21.89 1.47
N GLU A 45 6.27 21.91 1.84
CA GLU A 45 5.77 22.72 2.96
C GLU A 45 5.67 21.87 4.24
N SER A 46 5.38 22.54 5.36
CA SER A 46 4.98 21.88 6.62
C SER A 46 3.46 21.81 6.70
N PHE A 47 2.91 20.83 7.43
CA PHE A 47 1.48 20.82 7.72
C PHE A 47 1.09 22.09 8.48
N SER A 48 0.00 22.75 8.06
CA SER A 48 -0.68 23.73 8.90
C SER A 48 -1.57 23.02 9.92
N GLN A 49 -2.13 23.77 10.86
CA GLN A 49 -3.17 23.22 11.72
C GLN A 49 -4.38 22.79 10.88
N GLY A 50 -4.80 21.54 11.05
CA GLY A 50 -5.99 20.98 10.44
C GLY A 50 -7.29 21.38 11.13
N LYS A 51 -8.38 20.73 10.73
CA LYS A 51 -9.74 21.01 11.20
C LYS A 51 -10.43 19.73 11.66
N ILE A 52 -11.25 19.84 12.69
CA ILE A 52 -12.24 18.83 13.06
C ILE A 52 -13.47 19.07 12.19
N VAL A 53 -13.86 18.05 11.43
CA VAL A 53 -15.00 18.08 10.50
C VAL A 53 -15.93 16.91 10.81
N PRO A 54 -17.22 16.97 10.44
CA PRO A 54 -18.09 15.81 10.53
C PRO A 54 -17.49 14.61 9.80
N TYR A 55 -17.65 13.42 10.36
CA TYR A 55 -17.22 12.20 9.70
C TYR A 55 -17.95 12.03 8.36
N GLY A 56 -17.21 11.69 7.30
CA GLY A 56 -17.79 11.45 5.99
C GLY A 56 -16.73 11.09 4.95
N ASP A 57 -17.20 10.83 3.73
CA ASP A 57 -16.34 10.52 2.60
C ASP A 57 -15.44 11.71 2.24
N ILE A 58 -14.25 11.40 1.69
CA ILE A 58 -13.31 12.42 1.20
C ILE A 58 -13.34 12.50 -0.32
N SER A 59 -13.27 13.72 -0.86
CA SER A 59 -13.06 13.95 -2.28
C SER A 59 -11.57 13.94 -2.61
N ILE A 60 -11.16 13.10 -3.55
CA ILE A 60 -9.77 12.95 -3.98
C ILE A 60 -9.70 12.87 -5.50
N SER A 61 -8.61 13.39 -6.08
CA SER A 61 -8.39 13.26 -7.52
C SER A 61 -8.20 11.79 -7.87
N PRO A 62 -8.82 11.32 -8.97
CA PRO A 62 -8.49 10.01 -9.52
C PRO A 62 -7.02 9.85 -9.92
N CYS A 63 -6.31 10.95 -10.17
CA CYS A 63 -4.88 10.98 -10.48
C CYS A 63 -3.99 10.97 -9.24
N SER A 64 -4.55 10.81 -8.03
CA SER A 64 -3.75 10.84 -6.81
C SER A 64 -2.88 9.56 -6.69
N PRO A 65 -1.60 9.67 -6.32
CA PRO A 65 -0.69 8.54 -6.17
C PRO A 65 -1.15 7.46 -5.21
N ILE A 66 -1.95 7.78 -4.19
CA ILE A 66 -2.54 6.75 -3.32
C ILE A 66 -3.37 5.71 -4.10
N LEU A 67 -4.16 6.16 -5.08
CA LEU A 67 -5.05 5.29 -5.86
C LEU A 67 -4.28 4.49 -6.92
N ASN A 68 -3.13 5.02 -7.35
CA ASN A 68 -2.45 4.59 -8.56
C ASN A 68 -1.14 3.85 -8.29
N TYR A 69 -0.45 4.20 -7.21
CA TYR A 69 0.92 3.79 -6.89
C TYR A 69 1.10 3.44 -5.40
N GLY A 70 0.02 3.46 -4.61
CA GLY A 70 0.06 3.10 -3.19
C GLY A 70 0.89 4.04 -2.31
N GLN A 71 1.08 5.32 -2.71
CA GLN A 71 1.81 6.29 -1.89
C GLN A 71 0.96 6.73 -0.68
N GLY A 72 0.95 5.91 0.37
CA GLY A 72 0.27 6.22 1.61
C GLY A 72 0.60 5.30 2.78
N LEU A 73 0.45 5.87 3.97
CA LEU A 73 0.73 5.27 5.26
C LEU A 73 -0.50 5.34 6.14
N PHE A 74 -0.56 4.48 7.13
CA PHE A 74 -1.56 4.57 8.18
C PHE A 74 -0.98 4.19 9.52
N GLU A 75 -1.66 4.61 10.57
CA GLU A 75 -1.34 4.26 11.95
C GLU A 75 -2.50 3.57 12.68
N GLY A 76 -2.19 3.00 13.83
CA GLY A 76 -3.17 2.31 14.65
C GLY A 76 -2.83 2.42 16.12
N LEU A 77 -3.68 3.14 16.85
CA LEU A 77 -3.57 3.36 18.29
C LEU A 77 -4.96 3.36 18.93
N LYS A 78 -5.00 3.37 20.26
CA LYS A 78 -6.23 3.26 21.05
C LYS A 78 -6.27 4.34 22.13
N ALA A 79 -7.46 4.92 22.32
CA ALA A 79 -7.79 5.70 23.51
C ALA A 79 -8.62 4.86 24.48
N TYR A 80 -8.27 4.94 25.75
CA TYR A 80 -8.90 4.20 26.84
C TYR A 80 -9.52 5.17 27.83
N ARG A 81 -10.68 4.79 28.36
CA ARG A 81 -11.31 5.48 29.48
C ARG A 81 -10.99 4.75 30.77
N THR A 82 -10.43 5.46 31.73
CA THR A 82 -10.14 4.97 33.07
C THR A 82 -11.40 5.03 33.96
N GLU A 83 -11.34 4.41 35.14
CA GLU A 83 -12.48 4.41 36.09
C GLU A 83 -12.84 5.82 36.60
N ASP A 84 -11.85 6.71 36.71
CA ASP A 84 -12.02 8.12 37.06
C ASP A 84 -12.38 9.02 35.86
N ASP A 85 -12.88 8.42 34.77
CA ASP A 85 -13.36 9.07 33.54
C ASP A 85 -12.30 9.83 32.71
N ARG A 86 -11.02 9.77 33.10
CA ARG A 86 -9.92 10.31 32.29
C ARG A 86 -9.75 9.50 31.01
N ILE A 87 -9.29 10.17 29.96
CA ILE A 87 -8.98 9.53 28.68
C ILE A 87 -7.49 9.54 28.47
N ARG A 88 -6.94 8.37 28.16
CA ARG A 88 -5.51 8.16 27.98
C ARG A 88 -5.24 7.50 26.63
N VAL A 89 -4.12 7.84 26.01
CA VAL A 89 -3.66 7.23 24.74
C VAL A 89 -2.30 6.61 24.95
N PHE A 90 -2.14 5.39 24.45
CA PHE A 90 -0.90 4.63 24.62
C PHE A 90 0.14 4.99 23.54
N ARG A 91 1.27 5.56 23.98
CA ARG A 91 2.49 5.88 23.21
C ARG A 91 2.26 6.60 21.86
N PRO A 92 1.40 7.64 21.77
CA PRO A 92 1.08 8.28 20.49
C PRO A 92 2.32 8.88 19.78
N GLU A 93 3.35 9.28 20.53
CA GLU A 93 4.62 9.78 20.01
C GLU A 93 5.38 8.71 19.20
N GLN A 94 5.30 7.44 19.63
CA GLN A 94 5.91 6.33 18.89
C GLN A 94 5.16 6.05 17.58
N ASN A 95 3.84 6.23 17.55
CA ASN A 95 3.05 6.15 16.31
C ASN A 95 3.42 7.28 15.36
N ALA A 96 3.57 8.50 15.87
CA ALA A 96 4.00 9.66 15.08
C ALA A 96 5.38 9.42 14.45
N LEU A 97 6.36 8.96 15.25
CA LEU A 97 7.70 8.65 14.79
C LEU A 97 7.70 7.57 13.70
N ARG A 98 6.91 6.50 13.88
CA ARG A 98 6.82 5.43 12.87
C ARG A 98 6.18 5.92 11.57
N MET A 99 5.18 6.81 11.64
CA MET A 99 4.63 7.46 10.45
C MET A 99 5.68 8.32 9.74
N GLN A 100 6.48 9.09 10.49
CA GLN A 100 7.56 9.91 9.92
C GLN A 100 8.63 9.06 9.22
N THR A 101 9.08 7.97 9.84
CA THR A 101 10.02 7.02 9.19
C THR A 101 9.43 6.43 7.91
N GLY A 102 8.14 6.09 7.93
CA GLY A 102 7.43 5.65 6.73
C GLY A 102 7.35 6.73 5.65
N ALA A 103 7.09 7.97 6.05
CA ALA A 103 6.93 9.10 5.15
C ALA A 103 8.25 9.45 4.45
N GLU A 104 9.35 9.44 5.20
CA GLU A 104 10.69 9.57 4.64
C GLU A 104 10.95 8.50 3.56
N ARG A 105 10.65 7.23 3.87
CA ARG A 105 10.82 6.12 2.93
C ARG A 105 9.95 6.25 1.67
N LEU A 106 8.75 6.82 1.78
CA LEU A 106 7.82 7.04 0.65
C LEU A 106 7.93 8.44 0.04
N CYS A 107 8.93 9.23 0.41
CA CYS A 107 9.15 10.61 -0.03
C CYS A 107 7.93 11.53 0.19
N MET A 108 7.23 11.36 1.32
CA MET A 108 6.06 12.14 1.72
C MET A 108 6.41 13.19 2.76
N THR A 109 5.74 14.35 2.74
CA THR A 109 5.73 15.24 3.90
C THR A 109 4.87 14.62 4.99
N ALA A 110 5.40 14.46 6.22
CA ALA A 110 4.64 14.03 7.39
C ALA A 110 4.37 15.21 8.35
N PRO A 111 3.30 15.13 9.18
CA PRO A 111 3.15 16.04 10.31
C PRO A 111 4.32 15.90 11.30
N SER A 112 4.60 16.96 12.06
CA SER A 112 5.50 16.87 13.21
C SER A 112 4.92 15.94 14.28
N MET A 113 5.76 15.51 15.23
CA MET A 113 5.30 14.67 16.33
C MET A 113 4.21 15.37 17.15
N GLU A 114 4.41 16.64 17.44
CA GLU A 114 3.49 17.50 18.18
C GLU A 114 2.17 17.67 17.42
N GLN A 115 2.24 17.92 16.10
CA GLN A 115 1.06 18.04 15.25
C GLN A 115 0.25 16.74 15.20
N PHE A 116 0.92 15.60 15.12
CA PHE A 116 0.26 14.29 15.13
C PHE A 116 -0.44 14.04 16.47
N VAL A 117 0.26 14.24 17.59
CA VAL A 117 -0.28 14.01 18.94
C VAL A 117 -1.45 14.95 19.22
N GLU A 118 -1.33 16.24 18.85
CA GLU A 118 -2.42 17.20 19.00
C GLU A 118 -3.62 16.83 18.13
N ALA A 119 -3.42 16.44 16.86
CA ALA A 119 -4.52 15.98 16.01
C ALA A 119 -5.24 14.75 16.59
N VAL A 120 -4.50 13.79 17.16
CA VAL A 120 -5.08 12.64 17.89
C VAL A 120 -5.92 13.13 19.06
N LYS A 121 -5.37 14.03 19.89
CA LYS A 121 -6.06 14.62 21.05
C LYS A 121 -7.37 15.28 20.65
N GLN A 122 -7.33 16.15 19.63
CA GLN A 122 -8.51 16.85 19.11
C GLN A 122 -9.57 15.87 18.61
N THR A 123 -9.18 14.85 17.85
CA THR A 123 -10.10 13.85 17.29
C THR A 123 -10.78 13.04 18.40
N VAL A 124 -10.01 12.60 19.40
CA VAL A 124 -10.55 11.81 20.53
C VAL A 124 -11.50 12.64 21.38
N LEU A 125 -11.17 13.89 21.67
CA LEU A 125 -12.02 14.77 22.48
C LEU A 125 -13.31 15.17 21.75
N ALA A 126 -13.24 15.45 20.45
CA ALA A 126 -14.43 15.70 19.63
C ALA A 126 -15.40 14.50 19.61
N ASN A 127 -14.86 13.29 19.79
CA ASN A 127 -15.63 12.04 19.85
C ASN A 127 -15.71 11.46 21.27
N LYS A 128 -15.60 12.27 22.33
CA LYS A 128 -15.51 11.79 23.72
C LYS A 128 -16.60 10.78 24.10
N LYS A 129 -17.86 10.99 23.69
CA LYS A 129 -18.98 10.09 23.99
C LYS A 129 -18.85 8.69 23.37
N TRP A 130 -18.04 8.57 22.31
CA TRP A 130 -17.77 7.32 21.60
C TRP A 130 -16.63 6.51 22.24
N VAL A 131 -15.87 7.08 23.18
CA VAL A 131 -14.88 6.31 23.95
C VAL A 131 -15.61 5.38 24.92
N PRO A 132 -15.47 4.05 24.77
CA PRO A 132 -16.21 3.08 25.59
C PRO A 132 -16.04 3.32 27.10
N PRO A 133 -17.02 2.94 27.92
CA PRO A 133 -16.84 2.87 29.37
C PRO A 133 -15.64 2.00 29.76
N SER A 134 -15.05 2.23 30.94
CA SER A 134 -13.93 1.43 31.44
C SER A 134 -14.29 -0.07 31.43
N GLY A 135 -13.36 -0.89 30.93
CA GLY A 135 -13.53 -2.34 30.80
C GLY A 135 -14.47 -2.80 29.67
N LYS A 136 -15.03 -1.89 28.87
CA LYS A 136 -15.96 -2.23 27.76
C LYS A 136 -15.35 -2.14 26.37
N GLY A 137 -14.07 -1.80 26.26
CA GLY A 137 -13.36 -1.70 24.98
C GLY A 137 -12.46 -0.46 24.92
N ALA A 138 -12.16 -0.02 23.70
CA ALA A 138 -11.37 1.18 23.45
C ALA A 138 -11.90 1.96 22.24
N LEU A 139 -11.53 3.23 22.11
CA LEU A 139 -11.71 3.97 20.88
C LEU A 139 -10.49 3.73 20.00
N TYR A 140 -10.64 2.99 18.90
CA TYR A 140 -9.59 2.80 17.92
C TYR A 140 -9.42 4.08 17.09
N ILE A 141 -8.17 4.51 16.92
CA ILE A 141 -7.81 5.73 16.19
C ILE A 141 -7.04 5.31 14.94
N ARG A 142 -7.46 5.81 13.78
CA ARG A 142 -6.85 5.54 12.47
C ARG A 142 -6.36 6.84 11.82
N PRO A 143 -5.10 7.23 12.07
CA PRO A 143 -4.42 8.23 11.28
C PRO A 143 -4.03 7.67 9.91
N LEU A 144 -4.21 8.47 8.86
CA LEU A 144 -3.84 8.20 7.47
C LEU A 144 -2.97 9.34 6.96
N LEU A 145 -1.91 9.03 6.23
CA LEU A 145 -1.15 10.00 5.44
C LEU A 145 -1.21 9.59 3.97
N ILE A 146 -1.79 10.45 3.13
CA ILE A 146 -2.23 10.12 1.78
C ILE A 146 -1.56 11.05 0.78
N GLY A 147 -0.90 10.51 -0.26
CA GLY A 147 -0.49 11.28 -1.44
C GLY A 147 -1.72 11.68 -2.27
N SER A 148 -2.32 12.83 -1.94
CA SER A 148 -3.63 13.27 -2.45
C SER A 148 -3.56 14.19 -3.66
N GLY A 149 -2.41 14.81 -3.93
CA GLY A 149 -2.22 15.69 -5.09
C GLY A 149 -2.24 14.92 -6.42
N ALA A 150 -2.88 15.49 -7.44
CA ALA A 150 -2.99 14.87 -8.76
C ALA A 150 -1.63 14.85 -9.48
N ILE A 151 -1.13 13.65 -9.84
CA ILE A 151 0.07 13.49 -10.67
C ILE A 151 0.04 12.16 -11.41
N LEU A 152 0.38 12.19 -12.70
CA LEU A 152 0.47 10.97 -13.52
C LEU A 152 1.84 10.32 -13.50
N GLY A 153 2.90 11.11 -13.33
CA GLY A 153 4.24 10.56 -13.19
C GLY A 153 4.37 9.81 -11.87
N VAL A 154 5.16 8.74 -11.87
CA VAL A 154 5.55 8.11 -10.61
C VAL A 154 6.63 9.00 -9.97
N ALA A 155 6.18 9.84 -9.05
CA ALA A 155 6.96 10.82 -8.32
C ALA A 155 6.23 11.15 -7.01
N PRO A 156 6.88 11.84 -6.06
CA PRO A 156 6.19 12.29 -4.85
C PRO A 156 4.95 13.14 -5.18
N ALA A 157 3.84 12.92 -4.47
CA ALA A 157 2.63 13.69 -4.68
C ALA A 157 2.85 15.20 -4.42
N PRO A 158 2.24 16.09 -5.22
CA PRO A 158 2.35 17.54 -5.01
C PRO A 158 1.55 18.06 -3.80
N GLU A 159 0.64 17.24 -3.26
CA GLU A 159 -0.14 17.52 -2.05
C GLU A 159 -0.32 16.21 -1.25
N TYR A 160 -0.30 16.34 0.07
CA TYR A 160 -0.58 15.29 1.04
C TYR A 160 -1.79 15.65 1.89
N THR A 161 -2.59 14.64 2.24
CA THR A 161 -3.67 14.75 3.21
C THR A 161 -3.35 13.89 4.43
N PHE A 162 -3.33 14.50 5.61
CA PHE A 162 -3.28 13.83 6.89
C PHE A 162 -4.69 13.82 7.50
N LEU A 163 -5.23 12.64 7.75
CA LEU A 163 -6.61 12.45 8.22
C LEU A 163 -6.64 11.50 9.40
N ILE A 164 -7.48 11.76 10.40
CA ILE A 164 -7.72 10.85 11.52
C ILE A 164 -9.21 10.60 11.68
N TYR A 165 -9.62 9.34 11.58
CA TYR A 165 -10.94 8.91 12.01
C TYR A 165 -10.84 7.94 13.19
N VAL A 166 -11.96 7.75 13.89
CA VAL A 166 -12.03 6.88 15.07
C VAL A 166 -13.22 5.93 14.97
N SER A 167 -13.17 4.83 15.72
CA SER A 167 -14.27 3.87 15.83
C SER A 167 -14.20 3.17 17.19
N PRO A 168 -15.30 3.04 17.95
CA PRO A 168 -15.30 2.19 19.13
C PRO A 168 -15.08 0.73 18.73
N VAL A 169 -14.27 0.02 19.51
CA VAL A 169 -13.96 -1.40 19.30
C VAL A 169 -14.02 -2.16 20.62
N GLY A 170 -14.48 -3.41 20.56
CA GLY A 170 -14.59 -4.27 21.74
C GLY A 170 -13.27 -4.93 22.13
N ASP A 171 -13.36 -5.77 23.16
CA ASP A 171 -12.23 -6.56 23.65
C ASP A 171 -12.07 -7.87 22.85
N TYR A 172 -10.92 -7.99 22.18
CA TYR A 172 -10.53 -9.18 21.41
C TYR A 172 -10.28 -10.43 22.26
N HIS A 173 -10.12 -10.29 23.58
CA HIS A 173 -9.83 -11.39 24.49
C HIS A 173 -11.05 -12.15 24.99
N LYS A 174 -12.27 -11.59 24.87
CA LYS A 174 -13.51 -12.31 25.22
C LYS A 174 -13.75 -13.56 24.36
N VAL A 175 -13.10 -13.66 23.20
CA VAL A 175 -13.09 -14.86 22.35
C VAL A 175 -11.91 -15.75 22.79
N SER A 176 -12.20 -16.70 23.68
CA SER A 176 -11.29 -17.44 24.54
C SER A 176 -10.32 -18.45 23.88
N SER A 177 -10.25 -18.55 22.55
CA SER A 177 -9.32 -19.46 21.88
C SER A 177 -8.02 -18.76 21.47
N GLY A 178 -6.90 -19.45 21.61
CA GLY A 178 -5.63 -19.03 21.00
C GLY A 178 -5.70 -19.09 19.47
N LEU A 179 -4.69 -18.56 18.79
CA LEU A 179 -4.62 -18.60 17.33
C LEU A 179 -4.22 -19.99 16.84
N ASN A 180 -4.91 -20.50 15.82
CA ASN A 180 -4.44 -21.64 15.02
C ASN A 180 -3.85 -21.11 13.71
N LEU A 181 -2.53 -21.19 13.54
CA LEU A 181 -1.81 -20.59 12.43
C LEU A 181 -1.42 -21.62 11.36
N LYS A 182 -1.51 -21.20 10.09
CA LYS A 182 -0.88 -21.89 8.97
C LYS A 182 0.40 -21.17 8.59
N VAL A 183 1.48 -21.91 8.37
CA VAL A 183 2.71 -21.35 7.80
C VAL A 183 2.58 -21.28 6.28
N ASP A 184 2.73 -20.09 5.72
CA ASP A 184 2.80 -19.88 4.27
C ASP A 184 4.26 -19.90 3.82
N HIS A 185 4.57 -20.87 2.98
CA HIS A 185 5.89 -21.10 2.38
C HIS A 185 5.92 -20.73 0.89
N LYS A 186 4.79 -20.28 0.32
CA LYS A 186 4.64 -19.95 -1.09
C LYS A 186 4.62 -18.44 -1.30
N TYR A 187 3.91 -17.72 -0.43
CA TYR A 187 3.83 -16.27 -0.47
C TYR A 187 4.64 -15.68 0.68
N HIS A 188 5.29 -14.55 0.40
CA HIS A 188 6.06 -13.80 1.38
C HIS A 188 5.41 -12.45 1.65
N ARG A 189 5.42 -12.03 2.91
CA ARG A 189 4.83 -10.75 3.34
C ARG A 189 5.64 -9.55 2.85
N ALA A 190 6.97 -9.68 2.93
CA ALA A 190 7.93 -8.65 2.60
C ALA A 190 9.25 -9.28 2.15
N HIS A 191 10.13 -8.47 1.59
CA HIS A 191 11.51 -8.83 1.26
C HIS A 191 12.46 -7.73 1.71
N TYR A 192 13.73 -8.07 1.91
CA TYR A 192 14.75 -7.09 2.29
C TYR A 192 14.85 -5.97 1.23
N GLY A 193 15.03 -4.73 1.68
CA GLY A 193 14.99 -3.55 0.81
C GLY A 193 13.58 -3.12 0.35
N GLY A 194 12.55 -3.92 0.62
CA GLY A 194 11.14 -3.58 0.35
C GLY A 194 10.58 -2.53 1.31
N THR A 195 9.26 -2.56 1.51
CA THR A 195 8.54 -1.63 2.41
C THR A 195 8.04 -2.31 3.69
N GLY A 196 8.45 -3.55 3.97
CA GLY A 196 7.96 -4.32 5.12
C GLY A 196 8.16 -3.64 6.49
N GLY A 197 9.30 -2.98 6.70
CA GLY A 197 9.62 -2.25 7.92
C GLY A 197 8.84 -0.95 8.16
N ILE A 198 7.95 -0.55 7.24
CA ILE A 198 7.10 0.65 7.39
C ILE A 198 5.62 0.28 7.28
N LYS A 199 4.74 1.11 7.86
CA LYS A 199 3.28 0.86 7.87
C LYS A 199 2.58 1.35 6.59
N SER A 200 3.14 0.96 5.44
CA SER A 200 2.63 1.28 4.11
C SER A 200 1.40 0.46 3.77
N CYS A 201 0.43 1.09 3.09
CA CYS A 201 -0.75 0.40 2.56
C CYS A 201 -0.39 -0.72 1.56
N THR A 202 0.75 -0.60 0.88
CA THR A 202 1.27 -1.59 -0.09
C THR A 202 1.61 -2.95 0.53
N ASN A 203 1.77 -3.03 1.85
CA ASN A 203 2.15 -4.27 2.53
C ASN A 203 0.96 -5.17 2.88
N TYR A 204 -0.27 -4.66 2.81
CA TYR A 204 -1.45 -5.35 3.36
C TYR A 204 -2.31 -6.02 2.30
N SER A 205 -2.44 -5.43 1.11
CA SER A 205 -3.20 -6.06 0.03
C SER A 205 -2.56 -7.35 -0.53
N PRO A 206 -1.22 -7.49 -0.65
CA PRO A 206 -0.63 -8.70 -1.23
C PRO A 206 -0.87 -9.96 -0.39
N VAL A 207 -1.00 -9.82 0.94
CA VAL A 207 -1.18 -10.97 1.86
C VAL A 207 -2.63 -11.45 1.97
N VAL A 208 -3.59 -10.73 1.39
CA VAL A 208 -5.02 -11.06 1.48
C VAL A 208 -5.32 -12.44 0.92
N LYS A 209 -4.66 -12.84 -0.17
CA LYS A 209 -4.88 -14.16 -0.78
C LYS A 209 -4.53 -15.29 0.20
N SER A 210 -3.34 -15.22 0.79
CA SER A 210 -2.88 -16.19 1.81
C SER A 210 -3.85 -16.25 3.00
N LEU A 211 -4.33 -15.09 3.46
CA LEU A 211 -5.32 -15.01 4.54
C LEU A 211 -6.64 -15.71 4.18
N VAL A 212 -7.17 -15.48 2.98
CA VAL A 212 -8.42 -16.11 2.50
C VAL A 212 -8.25 -17.63 2.39
N GLU A 213 -7.13 -18.09 1.83
CA GLU A 213 -6.82 -19.52 1.71
C GLU A 213 -6.66 -20.20 3.08
N ALA A 214 -6.03 -19.54 4.05
CA ALA A 214 -5.87 -20.07 5.39
C ALA A 214 -7.22 -20.11 6.14
N LYS A 215 -8.01 -19.03 6.10
CA LYS A 215 -9.33 -18.97 6.74
C LYS A 215 -10.31 -19.99 6.15
N SER A 216 -10.34 -20.15 4.83
CA SER A 216 -11.16 -21.17 4.17
C SER A 216 -10.73 -22.60 4.54
N SER A 217 -9.48 -22.78 4.99
CA SER A 217 -8.96 -24.04 5.51
C SER A 217 -9.10 -24.19 7.04
N GLY A 218 -9.84 -23.29 7.72
CA GLY A 218 -10.10 -23.37 9.16
C GLY A 218 -8.99 -22.82 10.07
N PHE A 219 -8.00 -22.10 9.53
CA PHE A 219 -6.98 -21.40 10.32
C PHE A 219 -7.43 -19.99 10.70
N SER A 220 -6.92 -19.51 11.84
CA SER A 220 -7.19 -18.16 12.33
C SER A 220 -6.46 -17.09 11.51
N ASP A 221 -5.19 -17.36 11.17
CA ASP A 221 -4.29 -16.43 10.49
C ASP A 221 -3.10 -17.18 9.84
N VAL A 222 -2.21 -16.44 9.18
CA VAL A 222 -1.05 -16.93 8.46
C VAL A 222 0.23 -16.43 9.09
N LEU A 223 1.17 -17.33 9.34
CA LEU A 223 2.56 -17.01 9.67
C LEU A 223 3.41 -17.03 8.39
N PHE A 224 4.12 -15.94 8.12
CA PHE A 224 4.99 -15.82 6.96
C PHE A 224 6.44 -16.18 7.29
N LEU A 225 7.11 -16.76 6.30
CA LEU A 225 8.56 -17.00 6.31
C LEU A 225 9.28 -15.94 5.47
N ASP A 226 10.55 -15.71 5.80
CA ASP A 226 11.41 -14.78 5.08
C ASP A 226 11.56 -15.18 3.60
N ALA A 227 11.56 -14.17 2.72
CA ALA A 227 11.69 -14.40 1.29
C ALA A 227 13.07 -14.91 0.84
N ALA A 228 14.11 -14.67 1.65
CA ALA A 228 15.49 -14.96 1.25
C ALA A 228 15.84 -16.44 1.39
N THR A 229 15.40 -17.08 2.46
CA THR A 229 15.73 -18.46 2.81
C THR A 229 14.51 -19.36 2.92
N GLY A 230 13.32 -18.80 3.13
CA GLY A 230 12.09 -19.57 3.38
C GLY A 230 12.18 -20.42 4.65
N ARG A 231 12.98 -19.99 5.64
CA ARG A 231 13.25 -20.76 6.87
C ARG A 231 12.98 -19.99 8.14
N ASN A 232 13.19 -18.68 8.15
CA ASN A 232 13.02 -17.84 9.32
C ASN A 232 11.61 -17.28 9.37
N ILE A 233 11.00 -17.32 10.56
CA ILE A 233 9.66 -16.77 10.79
C ILE A 233 9.73 -15.24 10.81
N GLU A 234 8.71 -14.58 10.27
CA GLU A 234 8.63 -13.11 10.24
C GLU A 234 7.46 -12.57 11.07
N GLU A 235 6.26 -12.55 10.50
CA GLU A 235 5.06 -11.97 11.10
C GLU A 235 3.83 -12.82 10.84
N VAL A 236 2.83 -12.66 11.72
CA VAL A 236 1.50 -13.25 11.57
C VAL A 236 0.58 -12.20 10.98
N SER A 237 0.51 -12.14 9.64
CA SER A 237 -0.20 -11.15 8.80
C SER A 237 -0.05 -9.68 9.20
N THR A 238 -0.65 -9.27 10.33
CA THR A 238 -0.64 -7.90 10.85
C THR A 238 -0.06 -7.77 12.27
N CYS A 239 0.51 -8.84 12.81
CA CYS A 239 1.07 -8.92 14.16
C CYS A 239 2.52 -9.41 14.15
N ASN A 240 3.33 -8.90 15.08
CA ASN A 240 4.66 -9.47 15.35
C ASN A 240 4.53 -10.79 16.13
N ILE A 241 5.49 -11.69 16.00
CA ILE A 241 5.52 -13.00 16.69
C ILE A 241 6.66 -13.10 17.71
N PHE A 242 6.42 -13.82 18.79
CA PHE A 242 7.38 -14.22 19.81
C PHE A 242 7.29 -15.72 20.05
N ILE A 243 8.42 -16.34 20.36
CA ILE A 243 8.51 -17.71 20.87
C ILE A 243 9.20 -17.73 22.23
N VAL A 244 8.88 -18.72 23.05
CA VAL A 244 9.45 -18.91 24.40
C VAL A 244 10.00 -20.32 24.53
N LYS A 245 11.24 -20.43 25.04
CA LYS A 245 11.89 -21.70 25.38
C LYS A 245 12.68 -21.50 26.68
N GLY A 246 12.29 -22.19 27.75
CA GLY A 246 12.78 -21.89 29.10
C GLY A 246 12.59 -20.42 29.48
N ASN A 247 13.67 -19.74 29.90
CA ASN A 247 13.66 -18.33 30.27
C ASN A 247 13.99 -17.36 29.12
N ILE A 248 14.03 -17.84 27.87
CA ILE A 248 14.40 -17.06 26.70
C ILE A 248 13.15 -16.78 25.86
N VAL A 249 12.94 -15.50 25.56
CA VAL A 249 11.91 -15.00 24.65
C VAL A 249 12.61 -14.51 23.38
N SER A 250 12.30 -15.10 22.23
CA SER A 250 12.91 -14.72 20.95
C SER A 250 11.88 -14.13 19.98
N THR A 251 12.27 -13.11 19.23
CA THR A 251 11.45 -12.47 18.20
C THR A 251 12.32 -11.99 17.02
N PRO A 252 11.83 -12.06 15.78
CA PRO A 252 12.56 -11.56 14.60
C PRO A 252 12.96 -10.08 14.74
N PRO A 253 14.15 -9.67 14.24
CA PRO A 253 14.66 -8.30 14.37
C PRO A 253 13.92 -7.33 13.44
N THR A 254 13.79 -6.06 13.85
CA THR A 254 13.06 -5.04 13.08
C THR A 254 13.91 -4.32 12.02
N SER A 255 15.18 -4.72 11.85
CA SER A 255 16.09 -4.18 10.85
C SER A 255 15.84 -4.82 9.48
N GLY A 256 14.70 -4.55 8.86
CA GLY A 256 14.40 -5.06 7.51
C GLY A 256 12.92 -5.23 7.21
N THR A 257 12.47 -6.49 7.17
CA THR A 257 11.14 -6.90 6.71
C THR A 257 10.06 -6.85 7.79
N ILE A 258 10.44 -6.77 9.06
CA ILE A 258 9.53 -6.78 10.21
C ILE A 258 9.13 -5.35 10.56
N LEU A 259 7.82 -5.11 10.73
CA LEU A 259 7.30 -3.83 11.16
C LEU A 259 7.69 -3.60 12.64
N PRO A 260 8.30 -2.46 13.01
CA PRO A 260 8.61 -2.15 14.40
C PRO A 260 7.31 -1.86 15.18
N GLY A 261 6.73 -2.92 15.74
CA GLY A 261 5.53 -2.85 16.56
C GLY A 261 5.77 -2.14 17.88
N ILE A 262 4.91 -1.16 18.20
CA ILE A 262 4.95 -0.46 19.49
C ILE A 262 4.59 -1.43 20.62
N THR A 263 3.61 -2.31 20.40
CA THR A 263 3.27 -3.39 21.33
C THR A 263 4.43 -4.38 21.47
N ARG A 264 5.06 -4.83 20.37
CA ARG A 264 6.27 -5.66 20.39
C ARG A 264 7.34 -5.04 21.30
N LYS A 265 7.66 -3.77 21.10
CA LYS A 265 8.65 -3.04 21.91
C LYS A 265 8.28 -3.04 23.40
N SER A 266 7.04 -2.67 23.74
CA SER A 266 6.57 -2.64 25.13
C SER A 266 6.58 -4.02 25.77
N ILE A 267 6.20 -5.07 25.04
CA ILE A 267 6.18 -6.44 25.56
C ILE A 267 7.60 -6.97 25.80
N SER A 268 8.55 -6.66 24.91
CA SER A 268 9.97 -6.94 25.15
C SER A 268 10.51 -6.25 26.40
N GLU A 269 10.08 -5.01 26.68
CA GLU A 269 10.45 -4.31 27.91
C GLU A 269 9.83 -4.97 29.16
N LEU A 270 8.52 -5.26 29.14
CA LEU A 270 7.84 -5.90 30.28
C LEU A 270 8.36 -7.31 30.57
N ALA A 271 8.68 -8.11 29.54
CA ALA A 271 9.24 -9.43 29.72
C ALA A 271 10.60 -9.39 30.44
N ARG A 272 11.44 -8.39 30.12
CA ARG A 272 12.71 -8.16 30.84
C ARG A 272 12.48 -7.76 32.29
N ASP A 273 11.49 -6.91 32.56
CA ASP A 273 11.16 -6.46 33.92
C ASP A 273 10.80 -7.63 34.86
N ILE A 274 10.23 -8.71 34.31
CA ILE A 274 9.88 -9.94 35.06
C ILE A 274 10.90 -11.07 34.91
N GLY A 275 12.13 -10.77 34.45
CA GLY A 275 13.28 -11.66 34.52
C GLY A 275 13.54 -12.54 33.29
N TYR A 276 12.79 -12.39 32.19
CA TYR A 276 13.05 -13.13 30.95
C TYR A 276 14.19 -12.50 30.14
N GLN A 277 14.97 -13.33 29.45
CA GLN A 277 15.95 -12.89 28.47
C GLN A 277 15.29 -12.70 27.12
N VAL A 278 15.15 -11.44 26.68
CA VAL A 278 14.56 -11.12 25.37
C VAL A 278 15.65 -10.98 24.32
N GLN A 279 15.58 -11.80 23.27
CA GLN A 279 16.51 -11.83 22.15
C GLN A 279 15.81 -11.39 20.86
N GLU A 280 16.36 -10.37 20.21
CA GLU A 280 15.96 -9.96 18.86
C GLU A 280 16.93 -10.59 17.86
N ARG A 281 16.50 -11.66 17.18
CA ARG A 281 17.33 -12.46 16.28
C ARG A 281 16.47 -13.21 15.29
N ASP A 282 17.08 -13.71 14.23
CA ASP A 282 16.39 -14.65 13.34
C ASP A 282 15.97 -15.89 14.13
N VAL A 283 14.73 -16.33 13.86
CA VAL A 283 14.12 -17.49 14.50
C VAL A 283 13.69 -18.43 13.38
N SER A 284 14.28 -19.63 13.35
CA SER A 284 13.94 -20.61 12.33
C SER A 284 12.59 -21.28 12.59
N ILE A 285 11.99 -21.84 11.54
CA ILE A 285 10.78 -22.66 11.65
C ILE A 285 11.00 -23.88 12.55
N ASP A 286 12.21 -24.46 12.55
CA ASP A 286 12.55 -25.58 13.43
C ASP A 286 12.50 -25.17 14.91
N GLU A 287 13.06 -24.00 15.25
CA GLU A 287 12.97 -23.45 16.61
C GLU A 287 11.54 -23.14 17.03
N LEU A 288 10.71 -22.63 16.11
CA LEU A 288 9.28 -22.43 16.36
C LEU A 288 8.58 -23.75 16.68
N LEU A 289 8.89 -24.82 15.93
CA LEU A 289 8.29 -26.14 16.13
C LEU A 289 8.73 -26.81 17.45
N GLU A 290 9.80 -26.33 18.09
CA GLU A 290 10.30 -26.79 19.39
C GLU A 290 9.98 -25.84 20.56
N ALA A 291 9.37 -24.69 20.30
CA ALA A 291 9.07 -23.71 21.34
C ALA A 291 7.99 -24.22 22.31
N GLU A 292 8.08 -23.81 23.57
CA GLU A 292 7.10 -24.17 24.62
C GLU A 292 5.83 -23.31 24.53
N GLU A 293 6.00 -22.04 24.18
CA GLU A 293 4.93 -21.06 24.03
C GLU A 293 5.22 -20.18 22.82
N ALA A 294 4.16 -19.75 22.12
CA ALA A 294 4.24 -18.74 21.07
C ALA A 294 3.08 -17.76 21.23
N PHE A 295 3.32 -16.49 20.92
CA PHE A 295 2.29 -15.46 20.97
C PHE A 295 2.55 -14.33 19.97
N CYS A 296 1.47 -13.65 19.60
CA CYS A 296 1.48 -12.52 18.69
C CYS A 296 1.22 -11.21 19.43
N THR A 297 1.75 -10.10 18.91
CA THR A 297 1.52 -8.77 19.47
C THR A 297 1.11 -7.76 18.40
N GLY A 298 0.22 -6.85 18.78
CA GLY A 298 -0.25 -5.77 17.90
C GLY A 298 -1.31 -4.91 18.58
N THR A 299 -1.55 -3.69 18.09
CA THR A 299 -2.49 -2.75 18.74
C THR A 299 -3.90 -3.33 18.92
N ALA A 300 -4.41 -4.05 17.92
CA ALA A 300 -5.76 -4.62 17.95
C ALA A 300 -5.90 -5.70 19.03
N VAL A 301 -4.97 -6.64 19.06
CA VAL A 301 -5.01 -7.85 19.89
C VAL A 301 -4.17 -7.78 21.17
N VAL A 302 -3.43 -6.70 21.38
CA VAL A 302 -2.47 -6.52 22.48
C VAL A 302 -1.42 -7.65 22.51
N VAL A 303 -1.71 -8.77 23.20
CA VAL A 303 -0.91 -10.00 23.21
C VAL A 303 -1.87 -11.17 23.04
N LYS A 304 -1.79 -11.91 21.93
CA LYS A 304 -2.66 -13.08 21.67
C LYS A 304 -1.83 -14.35 21.63
N ALA A 305 -2.17 -15.32 22.48
CA ALA A 305 -1.54 -16.63 22.48
C ALA A 305 -1.76 -17.37 21.15
N VAL A 306 -0.74 -18.09 20.70
CA VAL A 306 -0.82 -19.05 19.60
C VAL A 306 -1.07 -20.41 20.22
N GLU A 307 -2.19 -21.05 19.86
CA GLU A 307 -2.51 -22.39 20.36
C GLU A 307 -1.83 -23.47 19.51
N THR A 308 -1.90 -23.33 18.19
CA THR A 308 -1.27 -24.30 17.28
C THR A 308 -0.66 -23.64 16.05
N VAL A 309 0.44 -24.21 15.55
CA VAL A 309 1.04 -23.89 14.25
C VAL A 309 1.06 -25.16 13.42
N THR A 310 0.68 -25.04 12.14
CA THR A 310 0.78 -26.12 11.16
C THR A 310 1.76 -25.73 10.05
N PHE A 311 2.80 -26.54 9.86
CA PHE A 311 3.78 -26.42 8.78
C PHE A 311 3.85 -27.75 8.03
N HIS A 312 3.49 -27.73 6.75
CA HIS A 312 3.23 -28.95 5.97
C HIS A 312 2.28 -29.89 6.73
N ASP A 313 2.67 -31.15 6.94
CA ASP A 313 1.86 -32.15 7.65
C ASP A 313 2.08 -32.14 9.17
N LYS A 314 2.99 -31.29 9.68
CA LYS A 314 3.32 -31.22 11.10
C LYS A 314 2.51 -30.12 11.79
N LYS A 315 1.72 -30.53 12.78
CA LYS A 315 0.99 -29.62 13.68
C LYS A 315 1.59 -29.66 15.07
N VAL A 316 1.95 -28.50 15.61
CA VAL A 316 2.49 -28.32 16.96
C VAL A 316 1.48 -27.55 17.81
N LYS A 317 1.35 -27.95 19.07
CA LYS A 317 0.52 -27.28 20.08
C LYS A 317 1.42 -26.62 21.12
N TYR A 318 1.11 -25.39 21.48
CA TYR A 318 1.85 -24.59 22.45
C TYR A 318 1.13 -24.51 23.79
N ARG A 319 1.88 -24.14 24.84
CA ARG A 319 1.32 -23.83 26.16
C ARG A 319 0.49 -22.55 26.08
N THR A 320 -0.72 -22.61 26.60
CA THR A 320 -1.67 -21.48 26.73
C THR A 320 -2.33 -21.51 28.11
N GLY A 321 -3.02 -20.45 28.51
CA GLY A 321 -3.77 -20.40 29.77
C GLY A 321 -3.23 -19.36 30.75
N GLU A 322 -3.74 -19.35 31.98
CA GLU A 322 -3.46 -18.30 32.97
C GLU A 322 -1.97 -18.24 33.37
N GLU A 323 -1.30 -19.40 33.40
CA GLU A 323 0.11 -19.49 33.76
C GLU A 323 1.06 -19.08 32.63
N ALA A 324 0.56 -19.02 31.39
CA ALA A 324 1.33 -18.68 30.20
C ALA A 324 1.90 -17.26 30.28
N LEU A 325 3.10 -17.06 29.74
CA LEU A 325 3.77 -15.77 29.74
C LEU A 325 2.94 -14.71 28.99
N SER A 326 2.33 -15.09 27.87
CA SER A 326 1.43 -14.25 27.07
C SER A 326 0.26 -13.69 27.87
N THR A 327 -0.37 -14.48 28.74
CA THR A 327 -1.46 -14.02 29.62
C THR A 327 -0.97 -13.00 30.65
N LYS A 328 0.19 -13.27 31.27
CA LYS A 328 0.82 -12.35 32.23
C LYS A 328 1.16 -11.02 31.57
N LEU A 329 1.83 -11.06 30.41
CA LEU A 329 2.23 -9.88 29.65
C LEU A 329 1.02 -9.09 29.12
N HIS A 330 -0.03 -9.78 28.69
CA HIS A 330 -1.31 -9.16 28.34
C HIS A 330 -1.83 -8.35 29.53
N SER A 331 -2.00 -9.00 30.69
CA SER A 331 -2.54 -8.37 31.90
C SER A 331 -1.70 -7.17 32.34
N MET A 332 -0.38 -7.29 32.35
CA MET A 332 0.51 -6.18 32.71
C MET A 332 0.30 -4.96 31.82
N LEU A 333 0.30 -5.16 30.49
CA LEU A 333 0.15 -4.05 29.55
C LEU A 333 -1.24 -3.42 29.61
N THR A 334 -2.31 -4.23 29.67
CA THR A 334 -3.67 -3.70 29.76
C THR A 334 -3.93 -2.95 31.06
N SER A 335 -3.33 -3.40 32.18
CA SER A 335 -3.45 -2.68 33.45
C SER A 335 -2.83 -1.27 33.37
N ILE A 336 -1.69 -1.12 32.69
CA ILE A 336 -1.08 0.20 32.43
C ILE A 336 -2.00 1.05 31.54
N GLN A 337 -2.50 0.46 30.45
CA GLN A 337 -3.37 1.15 29.48
C GLN A 337 -4.67 1.65 30.10
N MET A 338 -5.26 0.85 30.98
CA MET A 338 -6.52 1.15 31.69
C MET A 338 -6.30 2.00 32.96
N GLY A 339 -5.05 2.29 33.33
CA GLY A 339 -4.72 3.05 34.53
C GLY A 339 -5.01 2.34 35.85
N LEU A 340 -5.05 1.00 35.84
CA LEU A 340 -5.21 0.17 37.04
C LEU A 340 -3.91 0.08 37.86
N VAL A 341 -2.78 0.35 37.22
CA VAL A 341 -1.46 0.42 37.85
C VAL A 341 -0.75 1.69 37.40
N GLU A 342 0.24 2.12 38.19
CA GLU A 342 1.08 3.25 37.85
C GLU A 342 1.86 2.99 36.55
N ASP A 343 1.90 4.02 35.70
CA ASP A 343 2.69 4.00 34.47
C ASP A 343 4.10 4.48 34.74
N THR A 344 4.94 3.59 35.27
CA THR A 344 6.34 3.90 35.63
C THR A 344 7.24 4.18 34.43
N LYS A 345 6.78 3.90 33.20
CA LYS A 345 7.53 4.08 31.96
C LYS A 345 7.08 5.30 31.15
N GLY A 346 6.07 6.04 31.63
CA GLY A 346 5.54 7.23 30.94
C GLY A 346 4.98 6.91 29.54
N TRP A 347 4.36 5.74 29.37
CA TRP A 347 3.80 5.30 28.09
C TRP A 347 2.42 5.88 27.79
N MET A 348 1.71 6.41 28.77
CA MET A 348 0.34 6.89 28.62
C MET A 348 0.31 8.42 28.53
N GLY A 349 -0.06 8.93 27.35
CA GLY A 349 -0.40 10.35 27.17
C GLY A 349 -1.74 10.66 27.83
N LEU A 350 -1.77 11.69 28.67
CA LEU A 350 -2.96 12.13 29.39
C LEU A 350 -3.65 13.28 28.65
N PHE A 351 -4.95 13.14 28.36
CA PHE A 351 -5.73 14.20 27.73
C PHE A 351 -6.60 14.92 28.78
N GLU A 352 -5.98 15.82 29.55
CA GLU A 352 -6.69 16.70 30.49
C GLU A 352 -6.95 18.09 29.88
N GLY A 353 -8.02 18.74 30.35
CA GLY A 353 -8.12 20.21 30.37
C GLY A 353 -8.61 20.95 29.12
N LEU A 354 -9.03 20.29 28.04
CA LEU A 354 -9.56 20.99 26.85
C LEU A 354 -11.09 20.98 26.82
N LYS A 355 -11.71 22.16 26.91
CA LYS A 355 -13.14 22.36 26.63
C LYS A 355 -13.29 22.49 25.11
N ALA A 356 -14.05 21.58 24.50
CA ALA A 356 -14.45 21.68 23.11
C ALA A 356 -15.59 22.72 22.99
N TYR A 357 -15.44 23.71 22.11
CA TYR A 357 -16.47 24.72 21.86
C TYR A 357 -17.09 24.48 20.49
N ARG A 358 -18.41 24.51 20.41
CA ARG A 358 -19.15 24.46 19.15
C ARG A 358 -19.35 25.89 18.65
N THR A 359 -18.88 26.19 17.45
CA THR A 359 -19.09 27.49 16.80
C THR A 359 -20.49 27.55 16.16
N GLU A 360 -20.98 28.75 15.84
CA GLU A 360 -22.32 28.97 15.27
C GLU A 360 -22.55 28.26 13.92
N ASP A 361 -21.47 27.95 13.19
CA ASP A 361 -21.46 27.16 11.94
C ASP A 361 -21.38 25.63 12.19
N GLY A 362 -21.45 25.18 13.44
CA GLY A 362 -21.48 23.77 13.81
C GLY A 362 -20.12 23.08 13.89
N GLN A 363 -19.00 23.77 13.67
CA GLN A 363 -17.66 23.21 13.87
C GLN A 363 -17.31 23.08 15.35
N ILE A 364 -16.57 22.02 15.70
CA ILE A 364 -15.94 21.91 17.02
C ILE A 364 -14.54 22.49 16.92
N THR A 365 -14.29 23.60 17.61
CA THR A 365 -12.97 24.23 17.66
C THR A 365 -12.49 24.33 19.11
N LEU A 366 -11.17 24.30 19.29
CA LEU A 366 -10.54 24.61 20.58
C LEU A 366 -10.19 26.10 20.70
N PHE A 367 -10.10 26.86 19.59
CA PHE A 367 -9.99 28.34 19.49
C PHE A 367 -10.46 28.87 18.11
N ARG A 368 -10.77 30.18 18.02
CA ARG A 368 -11.51 30.89 16.93
C ARG A 368 -10.98 30.65 15.49
N PRO A 369 -11.87 30.54 14.48
CA PRO A 369 -11.50 30.23 13.10
C PRO A 369 -11.31 31.47 12.21
N ASP A 370 -10.45 31.33 11.20
CA ASP A 370 -10.49 32.10 9.94
C ASP A 370 -11.08 31.24 8.81
N GLN A 371 -11.81 31.90 7.91
CA GLN A 371 -12.86 31.35 7.04
C GLN A 371 -12.37 30.65 5.74
N ASN A 372 -13.32 29.87 5.18
CA ASN A 372 -13.50 29.39 3.80
C ASN A 372 -13.05 27.95 3.46
N ALA A 373 -14.04 27.11 3.09
CA ALA A 373 -14.17 26.51 1.75
C ALA A 373 -15.51 25.73 1.60
N LEU A 374 -16.12 25.84 0.41
CA LEU A 374 -17.38 25.23 -0.04
C LEU A 374 -17.24 23.75 -0.44
N PRO A 375 -18.32 22.93 -0.40
CA PRO A 375 -18.32 21.60 -0.99
C PRO A 375 -18.77 21.61 -2.46
N MET A 376 -18.12 20.81 -3.30
CA MET A 376 -18.58 20.45 -4.65
C MET A 376 -19.12 19.01 -4.64
N GLN A 377 -20.35 18.84 -5.13
CA GLN A 377 -20.93 17.55 -5.49
C GLN A 377 -20.33 17.05 -6.81
N THR A 378 -20.10 15.74 -6.93
CA THR A 378 -19.96 15.09 -8.22
C THR A 378 -20.86 13.86 -8.28
N GLY A 379 -21.71 13.81 -9.29
CA GLY A 379 -22.48 12.61 -9.64
C GLY A 379 -21.61 11.66 -10.46
N THR A 380 -21.66 10.38 -10.13
CA THR A 380 -21.11 9.30 -10.96
C THR A 380 -22.18 8.22 -11.08
N GLU A 381 -22.41 7.74 -12.31
CA GLU A 381 -23.30 6.60 -12.56
C GLU A 381 -22.63 5.32 -12.04
N ARG A 382 -23.41 4.52 -11.31
CA ARG A 382 -22.98 3.29 -10.65
C ARG A 382 -23.33 2.08 -11.53
N LEU A 383 -22.35 1.19 -11.73
CA LEU A 383 -22.59 -0.15 -12.27
C LEU A 383 -22.06 -1.18 -11.26
N CYS A 384 -22.97 -2.02 -10.77
CA CYS A 384 -22.71 -3.05 -9.75
C CYS A 384 -22.33 -4.36 -10.44
N MET A 385 -21.10 -4.88 -10.27
CA MET A 385 -20.65 -6.10 -10.96
C MET A 385 -19.57 -6.89 -10.20
N THR A 386 -19.53 -8.21 -10.43
CA THR A 386 -18.36 -9.08 -10.21
C THR A 386 -17.28 -8.82 -11.27
N SER A 387 -15.99 -9.04 -10.96
CA SER A 387 -14.80 -8.75 -11.81
C SER A 387 -15.09 -8.61 -13.31
N PRO A 388 -14.79 -7.47 -13.94
CA PRO A 388 -15.18 -7.20 -15.34
C PRO A 388 -14.47 -8.16 -16.30
N SER A 389 -15.20 -8.66 -17.30
CA SER A 389 -14.63 -9.39 -18.45
C SER A 389 -13.80 -8.46 -19.35
N VAL A 390 -12.90 -9.05 -20.15
CA VAL A 390 -12.10 -8.32 -21.15
C VAL A 390 -12.97 -7.52 -22.11
N GLU A 391 -14.11 -8.07 -22.54
CA GLU A 391 -15.05 -7.37 -23.43
C GLU A 391 -15.65 -6.13 -22.77
N GLN A 392 -16.00 -6.21 -21.49
CA GLN A 392 -16.55 -5.08 -20.73
C GLN A 392 -15.50 -3.97 -20.52
N PHE A 393 -14.26 -4.35 -20.24
CA PHE A 393 -13.14 -3.41 -20.17
C PHE A 393 -12.96 -2.67 -21.50
N ILE A 394 -12.90 -3.40 -22.62
CA ILE A 394 -12.75 -2.80 -23.95
C ILE A 394 -13.92 -1.85 -24.26
N LYS A 395 -15.15 -2.27 -23.95
CA LYS A 395 -16.35 -1.44 -24.13
C LYS A 395 -16.26 -0.12 -23.33
N ALA A 396 -15.83 -0.18 -22.08
CA ALA A 396 -15.66 1.02 -21.25
C ALA A 396 -14.60 1.96 -21.84
N VAL A 397 -13.45 1.43 -22.26
CA VAL A 397 -12.38 2.20 -22.94
C VAL A 397 -12.91 2.89 -24.19
N LYS A 398 -13.62 2.17 -25.06
CA LYS A 398 -14.24 2.75 -26.27
C LYS A 398 -15.18 3.91 -25.93
N GLN A 399 -16.06 3.74 -24.95
CA GLN A 399 -17.01 4.77 -24.54
C GLN A 399 -16.29 6.02 -24.03
N THR A 400 -15.23 5.86 -23.23
CA THR A 400 -14.46 7.01 -22.73
C THR A 400 -13.73 7.74 -23.85
N VAL A 401 -13.13 7.02 -24.80
CA VAL A 401 -12.51 7.63 -25.99
C VAL A 401 -13.54 8.44 -26.77
N LEU A 402 -14.71 7.84 -27.07
CA LEU A 402 -15.76 8.50 -27.83
C LEU A 402 -16.24 9.78 -27.14
N ALA A 403 -16.47 9.71 -25.82
CA ALA A 403 -16.86 10.86 -25.01
C ALA A 403 -15.80 11.98 -25.03
N ASN A 404 -14.54 11.64 -25.25
CA ASN A 404 -13.40 12.56 -25.22
C ASN A 404 -12.73 12.74 -26.58
N LYS A 405 -13.40 12.41 -27.68
CA LYS A 405 -12.85 12.41 -29.04
C LYS A 405 -12.18 13.75 -29.43
N LYS A 406 -12.68 14.86 -28.91
CA LYS A 406 -12.12 16.20 -29.15
C LYS A 406 -10.70 16.39 -28.61
N TRP A 407 -10.30 15.58 -27.62
CA TRP A 407 -8.98 15.59 -26.99
C TRP A 407 -8.03 14.56 -27.60
N VAL A 408 -8.48 13.79 -28.61
CA VAL A 408 -7.59 12.88 -29.32
C VAL A 408 -6.71 13.72 -30.25
N PRO A 409 -5.38 13.73 -30.04
CA PRO A 409 -4.48 14.54 -30.85
C PRO A 409 -4.46 14.06 -32.32
N PRO A 410 -4.16 14.96 -33.27
CA PRO A 410 -3.93 14.56 -34.66
C PRO A 410 -2.80 13.51 -34.77
N PRO A 411 -2.76 12.71 -35.85
CA PRO A 411 -1.68 11.76 -36.09
C PRO A 411 -0.29 12.41 -35.95
N GLY A 412 0.59 11.76 -35.19
CA GLY A 412 1.96 12.25 -34.93
C GLY A 412 2.07 13.46 -33.99
N LYS A 413 0.97 13.96 -33.40
CA LYS A 413 0.98 15.10 -32.46
C LYS A 413 0.84 14.70 -30.99
N GLY A 414 0.74 13.41 -30.70
CA GLY A 414 0.67 12.86 -29.34
C GLY A 414 -0.24 11.64 -29.27
N THR A 415 -0.53 11.20 -28.06
CA THR A 415 -1.52 10.16 -27.76
C THR A 415 -2.45 10.62 -26.66
N LEU A 416 -3.73 10.24 -26.73
CA LEU A 416 -4.64 10.36 -25.60
C LEU A 416 -4.29 9.26 -24.60
N TYR A 417 -3.82 9.63 -23.42
CA TYR A 417 -3.54 8.64 -22.37
C TYR A 417 -4.84 8.23 -21.70
N ILE A 418 -5.02 6.92 -21.54
CA ILE A 418 -6.21 6.31 -20.94
C ILE A 418 -5.76 5.46 -19.78
N ARG A 419 -6.14 5.85 -18.58
CA ARG A 419 -5.84 5.09 -17.37
C ARG A 419 -7.08 4.43 -16.81
N PRO A 420 -7.20 3.10 -16.87
CA PRO A 420 -8.21 2.38 -16.12
C PRO A 420 -7.84 2.32 -14.63
N LEU A 421 -8.82 2.58 -13.77
CA LEU A 421 -8.72 2.37 -12.33
C LEU A 421 -9.90 1.49 -11.89
N LEU A 422 -9.58 0.36 -11.26
CA LEU A 422 -10.57 -0.52 -10.65
C LEU A 422 -10.62 -0.24 -9.14
N ILE A 423 -11.73 0.31 -8.67
CA ILE A 423 -11.95 0.58 -7.24
C ILE A 423 -12.98 -0.40 -6.72
N GLY A 424 -12.59 -1.25 -5.77
CA GLY A 424 -13.53 -2.10 -5.04
C GLY A 424 -14.16 -1.36 -3.86
N SER A 425 -15.49 -1.34 -3.76
CA SER A 425 -16.24 -1.01 -2.54
C SER A 425 -16.82 -2.28 -1.94
N GLY A 426 -16.42 -2.60 -0.71
CA GLY A 426 -16.92 -3.77 0.03
C GLY A 426 -16.12 -4.01 1.30
N ALA A 427 -16.81 -4.28 2.41
CA ALA A 427 -16.17 -4.61 3.67
C ALA A 427 -15.52 -5.99 3.58
N MET A 428 -14.18 -6.06 3.66
CA MET A 428 -13.47 -7.34 3.69
C MET A 428 -13.47 -7.98 5.10
N LEU A 429 -14.59 -7.87 5.82
CA LEU A 429 -14.79 -8.46 7.14
C LEU A 429 -16.26 -8.87 7.32
N GLY A 430 -16.55 -10.16 7.06
CA GLY A 430 -17.52 -10.92 7.82
C GLY A 430 -19.00 -10.93 7.43
N LEU A 431 -19.49 -10.17 6.44
CA LEU A 431 -20.88 -10.30 5.97
C LEU A 431 -21.02 -10.23 4.45
N ALA A 432 -21.85 -11.14 3.92
CA ALA A 432 -22.05 -11.51 2.53
C ALA A 432 -22.66 -10.40 1.65
N SER A 433 -21.88 -9.41 1.27
CA SER A 433 -22.18 -8.57 0.10
C SER A 433 -21.09 -8.80 -0.95
N ALA A 434 -21.50 -9.03 -2.21
CA ALA A 434 -20.57 -9.15 -3.31
C ALA A 434 -19.78 -7.83 -3.42
N PRO A 435 -18.45 -7.86 -3.62
CA PRO A 435 -17.67 -6.65 -3.80
C PRO A 435 -18.18 -5.90 -5.04
N GLU A 436 -18.46 -4.61 -4.87
CA GLU A 436 -18.81 -3.72 -5.97
C GLU A 436 -17.51 -3.17 -6.57
N TYR A 437 -17.38 -3.16 -7.89
CA TYR A 437 -16.21 -2.57 -8.55
C TYR A 437 -16.63 -1.41 -9.45
N THR A 438 -16.00 -0.25 -9.26
CA THR A 438 -16.17 0.92 -10.12
C THR A 438 -14.98 1.01 -11.07
N PHE A 439 -15.27 1.18 -12.35
CA PHE A 439 -14.28 1.40 -13.39
C PHE A 439 -14.20 2.89 -13.72
N LEU A 440 -13.05 3.49 -13.45
CA LEU A 440 -12.81 4.89 -13.79
C LEU A 440 -11.79 4.98 -14.90
N ILE A 441 -12.09 5.73 -15.96
CA ILE A 441 -11.19 5.93 -17.09
C ILE A 441 -10.91 7.40 -17.23
N LEU A 442 -9.62 7.76 -17.11
CA LEU A 442 -9.17 9.14 -17.14
C LEU A 442 -8.56 9.49 -18.50
N PRO A 443 -9.21 10.35 -19.30
CA PRO A 443 -8.65 10.90 -20.54
C PRO A 443 -7.77 12.11 -20.19
N LEU A 444 -6.48 12.06 -20.53
CA LEU A 444 -5.55 13.13 -20.20
C LEU A 444 -4.71 13.54 -21.42
N GLU A 445 -4.55 14.85 -21.60
CA GLU A 445 -3.76 15.45 -22.68
C GLU A 445 -2.27 15.27 -22.35
N ASN A 446 -1.56 14.54 -23.19
CA ASN A 446 -0.13 14.32 -23.00
C ASN A 446 0.63 15.52 -23.58
N THR A 447 1.14 16.41 -22.73
CA THR A 447 2.20 17.34 -23.16
C THR A 447 3.51 16.59 -23.12
N THR A 448 4.20 16.56 -24.25
CA THR A 448 5.48 15.86 -24.47
C THR A 448 6.48 16.17 -23.35
N SER A 449 6.63 15.25 -22.39
CA SER A 449 7.72 15.30 -21.43
C SER A 449 8.96 14.65 -22.06
N SER A 450 9.74 15.47 -22.74
CA SER A 450 11.08 15.13 -23.25
C SER A 450 12.07 15.01 -22.07
N GLY A 451 11.93 13.96 -21.26
CA GLY A 451 12.93 13.57 -20.27
C GLY A 451 14.04 12.75 -20.94
N LEU A 452 15.22 13.35 -21.10
CA LEU A 452 16.43 12.69 -21.58
C LEU A 452 16.91 11.71 -20.50
N MET A 453 17.07 10.43 -20.87
CA MET A 453 17.71 9.41 -20.04
C MET A 453 19.21 9.46 -20.35
N ASN A 454 20.04 9.62 -19.32
CA ASN A 454 21.50 9.74 -19.47
C ASN A 454 22.16 8.72 -18.53
N LEU A 455 22.08 7.44 -18.90
CA LEU A 455 22.76 6.34 -18.20
C LEU A 455 24.29 6.48 -18.36
N LYS A 456 24.97 7.22 -17.48
CA LYS A 456 26.43 7.28 -17.45
C LYS A 456 26.99 6.11 -16.63
N VAL A 457 27.45 5.07 -17.32
CA VAL A 457 28.23 3.99 -16.69
C VAL A 457 29.64 4.52 -16.41
N LYS A 458 30.01 4.68 -15.14
CA LYS A 458 31.40 4.94 -14.73
C LYS A 458 32.02 3.64 -14.22
N HIS A 459 33.11 3.21 -14.84
CA HIS A 459 34.02 2.27 -14.20
C HIS A 459 34.58 2.93 -12.92
N HIS A 460 34.22 2.42 -11.75
CA HIS A 460 34.99 2.64 -10.54
C HIS A 460 35.74 1.36 -10.23
N ASN A 461 37.06 1.36 -10.46
CA ASN A 461 37.96 0.44 -9.81
C ASN A 461 37.89 0.73 -8.31
N TYR A 462 36.99 0.05 -7.61
CA TYR A 462 36.97 0.10 -6.14
C TYR A 462 38.18 -0.68 -5.64
N HIS A 463 39.24 0.06 -5.31
CA HIS A 463 40.28 -0.45 -4.42
C HIS A 463 39.61 -0.84 -3.09
N ARG A 464 39.79 -2.10 -2.69
CA ARG A 464 39.46 -2.58 -1.34
C ARG A 464 40.24 -1.73 -0.32
N SER A 465 39.54 -0.92 0.46
CA SER A 465 40.04 -0.44 1.74
C SER A 465 38.97 -0.48 2.83
N HIS A 466 39.13 -1.46 3.72
CA HIS A 466 38.87 -1.42 5.16
C HIS A 466 37.47 -1.02 5.66
N PHE A 467 36.57 -2.01 5.71
CA PHE A 467 35.75 -2.26 6.91
C PHE A 467 35.69 -3.77 7.15
N GLY A 468 36.21 -4.21 8.30
CA GLY A 468 36.14 -5.60 8.75
C GLY A 468 34.81 -5.89 9.45
N GLY A 469 34.29 -7.11 9.28
CA GLY A 469 33.12 -7.61 10.01
C GLY A 469 32.15 -8.39 9.13
N THR A 470 32.36 -9.71 9.09
CA THR A 470 31.69 -10.79 8.35
C THR A 470 30.15 -10.76 8.23
N GLY A 471 29.66 -10.90 6.99
CA GLY A 471 28.25 -11.23 6.65
C GLY A 471 27.77 -10.53 5.37
N GLY A 472 28.20 -11.00 4.20
CA GLY A 472 28.07 -10.29 2.91
C GLY A 472 26.64 -10.09 2.41
N VAL A 473 26.19 -8.82 2.42
CA VAL A 473 25.04 -8.33 1.64
C VAL A 473 25.60 -7.53 0.46
N VAL A 474 25.57 -8.09 -0.74
CA VAL A 474 25.99 -7.37 -1.95
C VAL A 474 24.87 -6.41 -2.35
N LYS A 475 25.04 -5.13 -1.98
CA LYS A 475 24.20 -4.02 -2.41
C LYS A 475 24.87 -3.36 -3.61
N SER A 476 24.33 -3.55 -4.81
CA SER A 476 24.84 -2.93 -6.04
C SER A 476 23.77 -1.99 -6.62
N PHE A 477 23.81 -0.71 -6.25
CA PHE A 477 23.14 0.36 -7.01
C PHE A 477 24.18 0.95 -7.97
N LEU A 478 23.91 0.93 -9.28
CA LEU A 478 24.63 1.80 -10.21
C LEU A 478 24.11 3.23 -10.01
N GLU A 479 24.96 4.13 -9.53
CA GLU A 479 24.59 5.53 -9.26
C GLU A 479 24.22 6.28 -10.55
N ALA A 480 22.93 6.63 -10.69
CA ALA A 480 22.47 7.61 -11.66
C ALA A 480 22.92 9.02 -11.22
N LYS A 481 23.70 9.70 -12.05
CA LYS A 481 24.10 11.12 -11.83
C LYS A 481 23.00 12.14 -12.17
N SER A 482 21.79 11.69 -12.51
CA SER A 482 20.72 12.51 -13.07
C SER A 482 19.48 12.45 -12.18
N SER A 483 18.78 13.58 -12.07
CA SER A 483 17.55 13.78 -11.28
C SER A 483 16.30 13.08 -11.86
N SER A 484 16.46 12.16 -12.82
CA SER A 484 15.36 11.43 -13.45
C SER A 484 15.25 9.99 -12.94
N PHE A 485 14.08 9.60 -12.44
CA PHE A 485 13.79 8.23 -11.96
C PHE A 485 13.97 7.16 -13.06
N SER A 486 13.99 7.56 -14.33
CA SER A 486 14.19 6.66 -15.47
C SER A 486 15.59 6.06 -15.57
N ASP A 487 16.59 6.53 -14.81
CA ASP A 487 17.98 6.07 -14.94
C ASP A 487 18.34 4.86 -14.03
N VAL A 488 17.35 4.20 -13.40
CA VAL A 488 17.57 3.11 -12.43
C VAL A 488 17.35 1.73 -13.04
N LEU A 489 18.34 0.85 -12.87
CA LEU A 489 18.30 -0.56 -13.25
C LEU A 489 18.07 -1.42 -11.99
N PHE A 490 17.06 -2.29 -12.02
CA PHE A 490 16.80 -3.25 -10.95
C PHE A 490 17.54 -4.55 -11.24
N LEU A 491 18.17 -5.10 -10.18
CA LEU A 491 18.89 -6.36 -10.22
C LEU A 491 18.18 -7.37 -9.30
N ASP A 492 18.34 -8.65 -9.62
CA ASP A 492 17.76 -9.74 -8.87
C ASP A 492 18.19 -9.70 -7.40
N ALA A 493 17.25 -9.89 -6.48
CA ALA A 493 17.51 -9.77 -5.05
C ALA A 493 18.42 -10.89 -4.51
N ALA A 494 18.50 -12.04 -5.19
CA ALA A 494 19.23 -13.22 -4.73
C ALA A 494 20.74 -13.10 -4.94
N THR A 495 21.16 -12.63 -6.11
CA THR A 495 22.57 -12.57 -6.52
C THR A 495 23.07 -11.15 -6.74
N GLY A 496 22.18 -10.20 -7.03
CA GLY A 496 22.52 -8.82 -7.35
C GLY A 496 23.36 -8.68 -8.62
N LYS A 497 23.29 -9.65 -9.53
CA LYS A 497 24.13 -9.73 -10.74
C LYS A 497 23.32 -9.67 -12.03
N ASN A 498 22.11 -10.21 -12.00
CA ASN A 498 21.24 -10.30 -13.15
C ASN A 498 20.26 -9.13 -13.15
N ILE A 499 19.98 -8.64 -14.35
CA ILE A 499 19.05 -7.55 -14.59
C ILE A 499 17.62 -8.07 -14.54
N GLU A 500 16.74 -7.38 -13.83
CA GLU A 500 15.31 -7.65 -13.81
C GLU A 500 14.54 -6.71 -14.76
N GLU A 501 14.46 -5.43 -14.43
CA GLU A 501 13.76 -4.42 -15.21
C GLU A 501 14.32 -3.01 -14.96
N LEU A 502 13.85 -2.03 -15.74
CA LEU A 502 14.03 -0.62 -15.42
C LEU A 502 12.77 -0.09 -14.74
N TYR A 503 12.89 1.08 -14.11
CA TYR A 503 11.74 1.78 -13.57
C TYR A 503 10.61 1.94 -14.58
N THR A 504 9.52 1.19 -14.38
CA THR A 504 8.32 1.14 -15.25
C THR A 504 8.54 0.64 -16.69
N CYS A 505 9.70 0.05 -16.98
CA CYS A 505 10.09 -0.33 -18.35
C CYS A 505 10.79 -1.69 -18.40
N ASN A 506 10.56 -2.45 -19.47
CA ASN A 506 11.31 -3.69 -19.74
C ASN A 506 12.56 -3.40 -20.59
N ILE A 507 13.65 -4.11 -20.32
CA ILE A 507 14.94 -3.95 -21.01
C ILE A 507 15.19 -5.05 -22.04
N PHE A 508 15.91 -4.68 -23.09
CA PHE A 508 16.41 -5.54 -24.13
C PHE A 508 17.88 -5.26 -24.41
N ILE A 509 18.64 -6.31 -24.68
CA ILE A 509 20.00 -6.23 -25.20
C ILE A 509 20.08 -6.91 -26.56
N VAL A 510 20.97 -6.43 -27.43
CA VAL A 510 21.17 -6.96 -28.78
C VAL A 510 22.62 -7.42 -28.93
N LYS A 511 22.81 -8.70 -29.27
CA LYS A 511 24.12 -9.29 -29.57
C LYS A 511 24.03 -10.10 -30.86
N GLY A 512 24.67 -9.60 -31.93
CA GLY A 512 24.52 -10.18 -33.27
C GLY A 512 23.07 -10.11 -33.76
N ASN A 513 22.49 -11.27 -34.07
CA ASN A 513 21.08 -11.41 -34.49
C ASN A 513 20.15 -11.89 -33.35
N ILE A 514 20.62 -11.81 -32.10
CA ILE A 514 19.87 -12.23 -30.91
C ILE A 514 19.48 -10.98 -30.12
N VAL A 515 18.19 -10.91 -29.79
CA VAL A 515 17.59 -9.95 -28.86
C VAL A 515 17.27 -10.71 -27.58
N SER A 516 17.84 -10.29 -26.46
CA SER A 516 17.59 -10.93 -25.16
C SER A 516 16.88 -9.96 -24.22
N THR A 517 15.94 -10.46 -23.43
CA THR A 517 15.25 -9.73 -22.36
C THR A 517 15.18 -10.60 -21.09
N PRO A 518 15.17 -10.01 -19.88
CA PRO A 518 15.08 -10.78 -18.65
C PRO A 518 13.88 -11.73 -18.62
N GLN A 519 14.08 -12.94 -18.11
CA GLN A 519 13.01 -13.94 -17.96
C GLN A 519 12.02 -13.56 -16.86
N ILE A 520 10.72 -13.81 -17.07
CA ILE A 520 9.68 -13.45 -16.11
C ILE A 520 9.66 -14.48 -14.97
N LEU A 521 10.39 -14.21 -13.88
CA LEU A 521 10.44 -15.04 -12.67
C LEU A 521 9.61 -14.50 -11.49
N GLY A 522 8.59 -13.70 -11.77
CA GLY A 522 7.60 -13.23 -10.78
C GLY A 522 7.87 -11.84 -10.19
N THR A 523 9.08 -11.30 -10.34
CA THR A 523 9.45 -9.92 -9.97
C THR A 523 9.33 -8.94 -11.12
N ILE A 524 9.40 -9.43 -12.37
CA ILE A 524 9.37 -8.61 -13.59
C ILE A 524 7.95 -8.54 -14.14
N LEU A 525 7.50 -7.33 -14.48
CA LEU A 525 6.22 -7.15 -15.16
C LEU A 525 6.29 -7.68 -16.60
N PRO A 526 5.40 -8.61 -17.03
CA PRO A 526 5.45 -9.18 -18.37
C PRO A 526 5.39 -8.17 -19.51
N GLY A 527 4.68 -7.05 -19.32
CA GLY A 527 4.57 -5.91 -20.24
C GLY A 527 3.99 -6.24 -21.63
N ILE A 528 2.86 -5.64 -22.03
CA ILE A 528 2.35 -5.82 -23.40
C ILE A 528 3.34 -5.31 -24.43
N THR A 529 3.90 -4.12 -24.23
CA THR A 529 4.82 -3.54 -25.19
C THR A 529 6.06 -4.43 -25.35
N ARG A 530 6.56 -5.05 -24.27
CA ARG A 530 7.62 -6.08 -24.34
C ARG A 530 7.25 -7.24 -25.27
N LYS A 531 6.03 -7.76 -25.16
CA LYS A 531 5.53 -8.82 -26.05
C LYS A 531 5.47 -8.35 -27.52
N ASN A 532 4.87 -7.18 -27.78
CA ASN A 532 4.72 -6.66 -29.14
C ASN A 532 6.08 -6.42 -29.81
N ILE A 533 7.03 -5.83 -29.07
CA ILE A 533 8.40 -5.61 -29.53
C ILE A 533 9.14 -6.91 -29.81
N SER A 534 8.94 -7.93 -28.96
CA SER A 534 9.49 -9.27 -29.19
C SER A 534 8.93 -9.91 -30.45
N GLU A 535 7.63 -9.73 -30.75
CA GLU A 535 7.02 -10.21 -31.99
C GLU A 535 7.53 -9.46 -33.22
N LEU A 536 7.61 -8.12 -33.17
CA LEU A 536 8.15 -7.32 -34.28
C LEU A 536 9.60 -7.67 -34.59
N ALA A 537 10.44 -7.88 -33.57
CA ALA A 537 11.83 -8.30 -33.76
C ALA A 537 11.94 -9.65 -34.49
N ARG A 538 11.07 -10.62 -34.15
CA ARG A 538 11.00 -11.91 -34.87
C ARG A 538 10.54 -11.75 -36.31
N ASP A 539 9.55 -10.88 -36.56
CA ASP A 539 9.02 -10.63 -37.90
C ASP A 539 10.10 -10.07 -38.87
N ILE A 540 11.12 -9.37 -38.35
CA ILE A 540 12.27 -8.88 -39.14
C ILE A 540 13.52 -9.76 -39.01
N GLY A 541 13.38 -11.00 -38.55
CA GLY A 541 14.40 -12.04 -38.63
C GLY A 541 15.35 -12.17 -37.42
N TYR A 542 15.09 -11.47 -36.31
CA TYR A 542 15.88 -11.63 -35.08
C TYR A 542 15.39 -12.83 -34.26
N LYS A 543 16.32 -13.52 -33.59
CA LYS A 543 15.98 -14.50 -32.56
C LYS A 543 15.73 -13.75 -31.25
N VAL A 544 14.58 -13.97 -30.61
CA VAL A 544 14.26 -13.36 -29.32
C VAL A 544 14.27 -14.40 -28.21
N GLU A 545 15.05 -14.15 -27.17
CA GLU A 545 15.24 -15.04 -26.02
C GLU A 545 14.89 -14.36 -24.71
N GLU A 546 14.20 -15.08 -23.83
CA GLU A 546 13.95 -14.68 -22.45
C GLU A 546 14.88 -15.48 -21.54
N ARG A 547 15.78 -14.80 -20.83
CA ARG A 547 16.79 -15.43 -19.96
C ARG A 547 17.38 -14.43 -18.98
N ASP A 548 18.15 -14.91 -18.01
CA ASP A 548 18.96 -14.03 -17.18
C ASP A 548 20.03 -13.30 -18.02
N ILE A 549 20.21 -12.02 -17.72
CA ILE A 549 21.18 -11.13 -18.39
C ILE A 549 21.99 -10.46 -17.28
N SER A 550 23.31 -10.60 -17.31
CA SER A 550 24.18 -9.92 -16.34
C SER A 550 24.41 -8.46 -16.72
N VAL A 551 24.80 -7.64 -15.73
CA VAL A 551 25.24 -6.26 -15.98
C VAL A 551 26.39 -6.21 -16.99
N ASP A 552 27.38 -7.09 -16.85
CA ASP A 552 28.54 -7.14 -17.75
C ASP A 552 28.11 -7.43 -19.19
N GLU A 553 27.18 -8.37 -19.38
CA GLU A 553 26.67 -8.70 -20.71
C GLU A 553 25.90 -7.53 -21.35
N MET A 554 25.14 -6.77 -20.56
CA MET A 554 24.48 -5.56 -21.04
C MET A 554 25.49 -4.50 -21.50
N LEU A 555 26.60 -4.34 -20.77
CA LEU A 555 27.65 -3.37 -21.12
C LEU A 555 28.42 -3.76 -22.40
N GLU A 556 28.53 -5.05 -22.67
CA GLU A 556 29.14 -5.58 -23.90
C GLU A 556 28.19 -5.64 -25.10
N ALA A 557 26.89 -5.40 -24.89
CA ALA A 557 25.89 -5.50 -25.94
C ALA A 557 26.13 -4.45 -27.05
N LYS A 558 25.82 -4.82 -28.30
CA LYS A 558 25.92 -3.91 -29.45
C LYS A 558 24.92 -2.76 -29.32
N GLU A 559 23.78 -3.06 -28.74
CA GLU A 559 22.68 -2.13 -28.51
C GLU A 559 21.90 -2.55 -27.27
N VAL A 560 21.46 -1.57 -26.51
CA VAL A 560 20.58 -1.76 -25.36
C VAL A 560 19.43 -0.79 -25.51
N PHE A 561 18.20 -1.28 -25.37
CA PHE A 561 17.00 -0.45 -25.45
C PHE A 561 15.97 -0.91 -24.43
N TYR A 562 14.98 -0.06 -24.17
CA TYR A 562 13.92 -0.35 -23.23
C TYR A 562 12.56 0.07 -23.79
N THR A 563 11.50 -0.52 -23.25
CA THR A 563 10.12 -0.33 -23.70
C THR A 563 9.19 -0.12 -22.51
N GLY A 564 8.17 0.70 -22.72
CA GLY A 564 7.10 0.95 -21.76
C GLY A 564 5.95 1.67 -22.45
N THR A 565 4.76 1.72 -21.84
CA THR A 565 3.57 2.31 -22.47
C THR A 565 3.77 3.78 -22.86
N ALA A 566 4.47 4.57 -22.05
CA ALA A 566 4.74 5.98 -22.35
C ALA A 566 5.95 6.18 -23.29
N THR A 567 6.95 5.29 -23.22
CA THR A 567 8.22 5.43 -23.95
C THR A 567 8.21 4.72 -25.30
N VAL A 568 7.29 3.78 -25.51
CA VAL A 568 7.18 2.89 -26.68
C VAL A 568 8.45 2.05 -26.86
N VAL A 569 9.52 2.60 -27.42
CA VAL A 569 10.87 1.99 -27.52
C VAL A 569 11.89 3.12 -27.47
N LYS A 570 12.94 2.98 -26.66
CA LYS A 570 14.02 3.97 -26.60
C LYS A 570 15.38 3.30 -26.36
N ALA A 571 16.38 3.75 -27.11
CA ALA A 571 17.76 3.29 -26.97
C ALA A 571 18.43 3.87 -25.72
N VAL A 572 19.31 3.08 -25.10
CA VAL A 572 20.27 3.55 -24.10
C VAL A 572 21.47 4.14 -24.85
N GLU A 573 21.54 5.47 -24.88
CA GLU A 573 22.44 6.22 -25.76
C GLU A 573 23.93 6.03 -25.47
N THR A 574 24.29 5.67 -24.23
CA THR A 574 25.68 5.44 -23.85
C THR A 574 26.24 4.11 -24.35
N VAL A 575 25.37 3.17 -24.73
CA VAL A 575 25.75 1.86 -25.28
C VAL A 575 25.48 1.80 -26.79
N THR A 576 24.41 2.44 -27.25
CA THR A 576 23.93 2.31 -28.64
C THR A 576 24.50 3.38 -29.58
N LYS A 577 25.20 2.97 -30.65
CA LYS A 577 25.66 3.88 -31.72
C LYS A 577 24.54 4.12 -32.75
N ARG A 578 24.26 5.40 -33.07
CA ARG A 578 22.97 5.87 -33.63
C ARG A 578 22.65 5.53 -35.10
N GLU A 579 23.57 5.09 -35.95
CA GLU A 579 23.29 5.13 -37.40
C GLU A 579 22.35 4.03 -37.94
N GLU A 580 22.15 2.88 -37.26
CA GLU A 580 21.18 1.84 -37.70
C GLU A 580 20.63 0.98 -36.54
N ALA A 581 20.23 1.60 -35.43
CA ALA A 581 19.76 0.89 -34.25
C ALA A 581 18.44 0.10 -34.51
N LEU A 582 18.36 -1.14 -34.02
CA LEU A 582 17.17 -1.98 -34.07
C LEU A 582 15.99 -1.32 -33.36
N SER A 583 16.24 -0.66 -32.23
CA SER A 583 15.25 0.10 -31.45
C SER A 583 14.52 1.16 -32.27
N THR A 584 15.22 1.89 -33.14
CA THR A 584 14.60 2.88 -34.05
C THR A 584 13.66 2.21 -35.04
N LYS A 585 14.07 1.07 -35.62
CA LYS A 585 13.23 0.30 -36.56
C LYS A 585 11.97 -0.22 -35.86
N LEU A 586 12.12 -0.81 -34.67
CA LEU A 586 11.01 -1.34 -33.87
C LEU A 586 10.05 -0.23 -33.42
N TYR A 587 10.58 0.95 -33.04
CA TYR A 587 9.78 2.14 -32.74
C TYR A 587 8.91 2.55 -33.94
N THR A 588 9.52 2.68 -35.11
CA THR A 588 8.80 3.07 -36.34
C THR A 588 7.73 2.04 -36.71
N MET A 589 8.07 0.75 -36.72
CA MET A 589 7.11 -0.32 -37.03
C MET A 589 5.88 -0.30 -36.12
N LEU A 590 6.09 -0.19 -34.80
CA LEU A 590 4.97 -0.15 -33.85
C LEU A 590 4.14 1.13 -33.99
N THR A 591 4.80 2.28 -34.19
CA THR A 591 4.12 3.57 -34.37
C THR A 591 3.30 3.60 -35.67
N ASP A 592 3.81 3.02 -36.75
CA ASP A 592 3.11 2.96 -38.04
C ASP A 592 1.85 2.09 -37.96
N ILE A 593 1.90 0.98 -37.23
CA ILE A 593 0.71 0.16 -36.91
C ILE A 593 -0.29 0.98 -36.08
N GLN A 594 0.19 1.67 -35.04
CA GLN A 594 -0.66 2.47 -34.15
C GLN A 594 -1.36 3.64 -34.88
N MET A 595 -0.69 4.22 -35.87
CA MET A 595 -1.22 5.32 -36.68
C MET A 595 -2.08 4.84 -37.86
N GLY A 596 -2.21 3.53 -38.07
CA GLY A 596 -2.92 2.94 -39.21
C GLY A 596 -2.24 3.22 -40.56
N ILE A 597 -0.93 3.50 -40.54
CA ILE A 597 -0.09 3.63 -41.75
C ILE A 597 0.19 2.23 -42.30
N VAL A 598 0.45 1.28 -41.41
CA VAL A 598 0.61 -0.15 -41.71
C VAL A 598 -0.60 -0.92 -41.19
N GLU A 599 -1.03 -1.93 -41.94
CA GLU A 599 -2.11 -2.84 -41.53
C GLU A 599 -1.75 -3.56 -40.23
N ASP A 600 -2.64 -3.51 -39.24
CA ASP A 600 -2.51 -4.27 -38.01
C ASP A 600 -2.89 -5.74 -38.22
N LYS A 601 -1.95 -6.52 -38.73
CA LYS A 601 -2.14 -7.97 -38.98
C LYS A 601 -2.23 -8.79 -37.69
N LYS A 602 -1.85 -8.21 -36.54
CA LYS A 602 -1.78 -8.92 -35.25
C LYS A 602 -2.99 -8.62 -34.35
N GLY A 603 -3.87 -7.68 -34.76
CA GLY A 603 -5.07 -7.31 -34.02
C GLY A 603 -4.78 -6.61 -32.69
N TRP A 604 -3.67 -5.86 -32.61
CA TRP A 604 -3.28 -5.07 -31.44
C TRP A 604 -4.07 -3.77 -31.28
N MET A 605 -4.75 -3.33 -32.32
CA MET A 605 -5.50 -2.08 -32.37
C MET A 605 -6.99 -2.38 -32.36
N VAL A 606 -7.73 -1.65 -31.52
CA VAL A 606 -9.19 -1.67 -31.55
C VAL A 606 -9.71 -0.38 -32.16
N GLU A 607 -10.56 -0.54 -33.16
CA GLU A 607 -11.23 0.56 -33.82
C GLU A 607 -12.37 1.10 -32.95
N VAL A 608 -12.40 2.42 -32.81
CA VAL A 608 -13.42 3.12 -32.01
C VAL A 608 -14.28 3.94 -32.96
N ASP A 609 -15.32 3.31 -33.50
CA ASP A 609 -16.19 3.93 -34.49
C ASP A 609 -17.53 4.34 -33.87
N GLY A 610 -17.87 5.63 -33.99
CA GLY A 610 -19.01 6.25 -33.29
C GLY A 610 -20.40 5.85 -33.81
N ARG A 611 -20.52 4.83 -34.67
CA ARG A 611 -21.79 4.44 -35.30
C ARG A 611 -22.32 3.07 -34.89
N ASP A 612 -21.48 2.12 -34.47
CA ASP A 612 -21.94 0.73 -34.28
C ASP A 612 -22.26 0.35 -32.83
N ASP A 613 -21.76 1.07 -31.84
CA ASP A 613 -21.94 0.67 -30.43
C ASP A 613 -23.15 1.32 -29.72
N LEU A 614 -23.96 2.14 -30.43
CA LEU A 614 -25.11 2.84 -29.80
C LEU A 614 -26.47 2.70 -30.50
N LYS A 615 -26.60 2.39 -31.79
CA LYS A 615 -27.90 2.10 -32.41
C LYS A 615 -27.78 1.23 -33.65
N ARG A 616 -28.56 0.13 -33.68
CA ARG A 616 -29.06 -0.44 -34.94
C ARG A 616 -29.56 0.69 -35.87
N SER A 617 -29.27 0.53 -37.15
CA SER A 617 -29.88 1.16 -38.33
C SER A 617 -29.08 2.28 -39.04
N LEU A 618 -28.73 1.93 -40.30
CA LEU A 618 -28.67 2.73 -41.52
C LEU A 618 -27.33 3.35 -42.00
N LYS A 619 -26.76 2.61 -42.96
CA LYS A 619 -26.13 3.00 -44.24
C LYS A 619 -25.21 4.23 -44.32
N SER A 620 -23.94 3.90 -44.57
CA SER A 620 -22.95 4.56 -45.45
C SER A 620 -22.58 6.03 -45.21
N ARG A 621 -21.30 6.27 -44.90
CA ARG A 621 -20.39 7.14 -45.67
C ARG A 621 -18.98 7.10 -45.08
N LYS A 622 -17.99 6.92 -45.97
CA LYS A 622 -16.54 6.85 -45.73
C LYS A 622 -16.03 8.08 -44.95
N ARG A 623 -15.38 7.86 -43.81
CA ARG A 623 -14.39 8.76 -43.18
C ARG A 623 -13.30 7.89 -42.54
N LYS A 624 -12.06 8.40 -42.51
CA LYS A 624 -10.88 7.67 -42.01
C LYS A 624 -11.02 7.34 -40.51
N PRO A 625 -10.73 6.10 -40.10
CA PRO A 625 -10.92 5.66 -38.72
C PRO A 625 -9.80 6.13 -37.78
N MET A 626 -10.07 6.01 -36.47
CA MET A 626 -9.17 6.36 -35.38
C MET A 626 -8.81 5.07 -34.64
N PHE A 627 -7.52 4.75 -34.58
CA PHE A 627 -7.01 3.52 -33.97
C PHE A 627 -6.49 3.78 -32.55
N LEU A 628 -6.83 2.92 -31.59
CA LEU A 628 -6.25 2.94 -30.24
C LEU A 628 -5.45 1.67 -29.93
N PRO A 629 -4.25 1.80 -29.33
CA PRO A 629 -3.48 0.64 -28.90
C PRO A 629 -4.18 -0.05 -27.73
N LEU A 630 -4.41 -1.36 -27.84
CA LEU A 630 -4.89 -2.16 -26.71
C LEU A 630 -3.76 -2.31 -25.68
N CYS A 631 -3.87 -1.57 -24.58
CA CYS A 631 -3.07 -1.82 -23.37
C CYS A 631 -3.96 -2.51 -22.32
N MET A 632 -3.97 -3.85 -22.31
CA MET A 632 -4.49 -4.67 -21.20
C MET A 632 -3.41 -4.92 -20.13
N ILE A 633 -3.55 -4.32 -18.95
CA ILE A 633 -2.81 -4.78 -17.77
C ILE A 633 -3.45 -6.05 -17.24
#